data_AF-A0A933X7H1-F1
#
_entry.id   AF-A0A933X7H1-F1
#
_cell.length_a   1.000
_cell.length_b   1.000
_cell.length_c   1.000
_cell.angle_alpha   90.00
_cell.angle_beta   90.00
_cell.angle_gamma   90.00
#
_symmetry.space_group_name_H-M   'P 1'
#
loop_
_entity.id
_entity.type
_entity.pdbx_description
1 polymer ?
#
loop_
_entity_poly.entity_id
_entity_poly.type
_entity_poly.pdbx_seq_one_letter_code
_entity_poly.pdbx_strand_id
1 'polypeptide(L)'
;MPTPRSGSYRKNWTTRLPLYITLDLKQAGNTVTGLFDQTTFWSMAQIRQGSLRGTNLQLEVTAENRLYAVIAGLQSNRFTGTYRMVEGEEHGAVEGRRVNLLPPETATTWLAPLWEYRRTNGAGVLYSFDPGLTNAALKRTEEPVCRVWREPVK
;
A
#
# COMPACT_ATOMS: atom_id res chain seq x y z
N MET A 1 -19.54 -9.43 3.21
CA MET A 1 -18.24 -9.49 3.91
C MET A 1 -17.47 -8.22 3.58
N PRO A 2 -17.01 -7.42 4.55
CA PRO A 2 -16.27 -6.20 4.25
C PRO A 2 -14.86 -6.55 3.77
N THR A 3 -14.46 -5.98 2.63
CA THR A 3 -13.16 -6.14 2.00
C THR A 3 -12.04 -5.62 2.93
N PRO A 4 -10.92 -6.34 3.12
CA PRO A 4 -9.79 -5.82 3.87
C PRO A 4 -9.21 -4.60 3.15
N ARG A 5 -9.25 -3.44 3.82
CA ARG A 5 -8.59 -2.23 3.32
C ARG A 5 -7.09 -2.36 3.57
N SER A 6 -6.33 -2.78 2.56
CA SER A 6 -4.87 -2.67 2.60
C SER A 6 -4.46 -1.21 2.44
N GLY A 7 -3.59 -0.71 3.30
CA GLY A 7 -3.02 0.64 3.16
C GLY A 7 -1.58 0.64 3.64
N SER A 8 -0.66 1.07 2.79
CA SER A 8 0.73 1.33 3.18
C SER A 8 0.85 2.66 3.94
N TYR A 9 1.78 2.74 4.90
CA TYR A 9 2.02 3.92 5.73
C TYR A 9 3.52 4.29 5.73
N ARG A 10 3.87 5.58 5.88
CA ARG A 10 5.27 6.03 6.00
C ARG A 10 5.38 7.04 7.15
N LYS A 11 6.36 6.86 8.04
CA LYS A 11 6.37 7.56 9.32
C LYS A 11 7.72 8.20 9.67
N ASN A 12 7.66 9.33 10.37
CA ASN A 12 8.81 10.06 10.89
C ASN A 12 8.92 9.79 12.40
N TRP A 13 10.13 9.48 12.88
CA TRP A 13 10.43 9.34 14.30
C TRP A 13 11.41 10.44 14.69
N THR A 14 11.11 11.16 15.78
CA THR A 14 12.02 12.18 16.30
C THR A 14 12.61 11.67 17.61
N THR A 15 13.79 11.07 17.52
CA THR A 15 14.73 11.02 18.65
C THR A 15 15.83 12.04 18.39
N ARG A 16 16.88 12.09 19.22
CA ARG A 16 17.94 13.11 19.17
C ARG A 16 18.67 13.24 17.81
N LEU A 17 18.37 12.36 16.85
CA LEU A 17 18.55 12.53 15.40
C LEU A 17 17.26 12.06 14.70
N PRO A 18 16.70 12.78 13.71
CA PRO A 18 15.46 12.36 13.06
C PRO A 18 15.71 11.07 12.26
N LEU A 19 15.09 9.97 12.72
CA LEU A 19 15.19 8.66 12.12
C LEU A 19 13.91 8.38 11.32
N TYR A 20 14.07 8.05 10.05
CA TYR A 20 12.96 7.81 9.12
C TYR A 20 12.82 6.31 8.88
N ILE A 21 11.65 5.73 9.19
CA ILE A 21 11.33 4.34 8.84
C ILE A 21 9.97 4.27 8.15
N THR A 22 9.90 3.46 7.09
CA THR A 22 8.65 3.20 6.37
C THR A 22 8.09 1.86 6.85
N LEU A 23 6.76 1.79 6.97
CA LEU A 23 6.04 0.63 7.51
C LEU A 23 4.89 0.26 6.59
N ASP A 24 5.00 -0.90 5.93
CA ASP A 24 3.89 -1.44 5.17
C ASP A 24 2.98 -2.22 6.09
N LEU A 25 1.86 -1.61 6.49
CA LEU A 25 0.88 -2.23 7.38
C LEU A 25 -0.29 -2.82 6.59
N LYS A 26 -0.81 -3.95 7.07
CA LYS A 26 -2.04 -4.57 6.59
C LYS A 26 -2.97 -4.78 7.78
N GLN A 27 -4.25 -4.51 7.58
CA GLN A 27 -5.27 -4.70 8.61
C GLN A 27 -6.26 -5.79 8.19
N ALA A 28 -6.51 -6.73 9.11
CA ALA A 28 -7.57 -7.73 9.01
C ALA A 28 -8.39 -7.71 10.31
N GLY A 29 -9.61 -7.17 10.23
CA GLY A 29 -10.40 -6.88 11.43
C GLY A 29 -9.67 -5.88 12.33
N ASN A 30 -9.45 -6.25 13.60
CA ASN A 30 -8.69 -5.42 14.55
C ASN A 30 -7.19 -5.70 14.54
N THR A 31 -6.74 -6.73 13.82
CA THR A 31 -5.33 -7.13 13.79
C THR A 31 -4.58 -6.34 12.74
N VAL A 32 -3.40 -5.85 13.11
CA VAL A 32 -2.46 -5.19 12.21
C VAL A 32 -1.19 -6.02 12.11
N THR A 33 -0.78 -6.32 10.89
CA THR A 33 0.51 -6.92 10.57
C THR A 33 1.27 -5.97 9.66
N GLY A 34 2.56 -6.20 9.46
CA GLY A 34 3.31 -5.38 8.52
C GLY A 34 4.78 -5.68 8.48
N LEU A 35 5.47 -4.94 7.62
CA LEU A 35 6.90 -5.05 7.41
C LEU A 35 7.54 -3.67 7.56
N PHE A 36 8.74 -3.66 8.12
CA PHE A 36 9.65 -2.52 8.02
C PHE A 36 10.26 -2.50 6.63
N ASP A 37 10.50 -1.30 6.12
CA ASP A 37 11.24 -1.10 4.89
C ASP A 37 12.65 -1.71 5.00
N GLN A 38 12.86 -2.76 4.21
CA GLN A 38 14.08 -3.56 4.21
C GLN A 38 15.30 -2.79 3.70
N THR A 39 15.11 -1.62 3.10
CA THR A 39 16.21 -0.77 2.61
C THR A 39 16.82 0.12 3.68
N THR A 40 16.28 0.09 4.90
CA THR A 40 16.78 0.88 6.04
C THR A 40 17.55 0.02 7.04
N PHE A 41 18.30 0.67 7.94
CA PHE A 41 19.05 0.05 9.05
C PHE A 41 18.21 -0.86 9.97
N TRP A 42 16.88 -0.88 9.81
CA TRP A 42 15.90 -1.63 10.58
C TRP A 42 15.41 -2.87 9.84
N SER A 43 16.20 -3.41 8.92
CA SER A 43 15.87 -4.66 8.20
C SER A 43 15.63 -5.85 9.14
N MET A 44 16.13 -5.80 10.37
CA MET A 44 15.93 -6.80 11.43
C MET A 44 14.73 -6.47 12.35
N ALA A 45 14.08 -5.33 12.17
CA ALA A 45 12.92 -4.96 12.97
C ALA A 45 11.68 -5.76 12.56
N GLN A 46 10.88 -6.15 13.55
CA GLN A 46 9.72 -7.01 13.36
C GLN A 46 8.53 -6.50 14.17
N ILE A 47 7.34 -6.49 13.55
CA ILE A 47 6.09 -6.29 14.29
C ILE A 47 5.71 -7.65 14.87
N ARG A 48 5.80 -7.80 16.19
CA ARG A 48 5.36 -9.02 16.89
C ARG A 48 3.85 -9.09 16.99
N GLN A 49 3.24 -7.95 17.29
CA GLN A 49 1.80 -7.81 17.43
C GLN A 49 1.36 -6.42 17.02
N GLY A 50 0.20 -6.32 16.40
CA GLY A 50 -0.40 -5.04 16.07
C GLY A 50 -1.92 -5.09 16.19
N SER A 51 -2.50 -3.97 16.62
CA SER A 51 -3.95 -3.80 16.59
C SER A 51 -4.35 -2.37 16.23
N LEU A 52 -5.45 -2.25 15.50
CA LEU A 52 -6.10 -0.98 15.21
C LEU A 52 -7.56 -1.09 15.60
N ARG A 53 -7.96 -0.37 16.65
CA ARG A 53 -9.34 -0.30 17.13
C ARG A 53 -9.85 1.13 16.99
N GLY A 54 -10.78 1.34 16.07
CA GLY A 54 -11.20 2.69 15.69
C GLY A 54 -10.01 3.47 15.11
N THR A 55 -9.57 4.51 15.81
CA THR A 55 -8.42 5.34 15.44
C THR A 55 -7.15 5.00 16.23
N ASN A 56 -7.21 4.08 17.19
CA ASN A 56 -6.09 3.77 18.08
C ASN A 56 -5.27 2.60 17.54
N LEU A 57 -4.05 2.87 17.11
CA LEU A 57 -3.03 1.92 16.72
C LEU A 57 -2.17 1.55 17.93
N GLN A 58 -1.97 0.25 18.13
CA GLN A 58 -1.00 -0.29 19.07
C GLN A 58 -0.10 -1.28 18.32
N LEU A 59 1.21 -1.15 18.47
CA LEU A 59 2.19 -2.09 17.92
C LEU A 59 3.16 -2.52 19.01
N GLU A 60 3.50 -3.80 19.01
CA GLU A 60 4.67 -4.35 19.68
C GLU A 60 5.73 -4.63 18.62
N VAL A 61 6.87 -3.94 18.73
CA VAL A 61 7.95 -3.97 17.76
C VAL A 61 9.21 -4.48 18.42
N THR A 62 9.88 -5.44 17.81
CA THR A 62 11.25 -5.80 18.17
C THR A 62 12.21 -5.14 17.20
N ALA A 63 13.25 -4.51 17.73
CA ALA A 63 14.32 -3.96 16.93
C ALA A 63 15.60 -3.87 17.76
N GLU A 64 16.75 -4.14 17.14
CA GLU A 64 18.04 -4.22 17.84
C GLU A 64 17.98 -5.11 19.10
N ASN A 65 17.24 -6.23 19.01
CA ASN A 65 16.95 -7.15 20.12
C ASN A 65 16.24 -6.52 21.34
N ARG A 66 15.61 -5.37 21.16
CA ARG A 66 14.82 -4.67 22.19
C ARG A 66 13.35 -4.64 21.82
N LEU A 67 12.50 -4.69 22.83
CA LEU A 67 11.05 -4.65 22.68
C LEU A 67 10.53 -3.24 22.91
N TYR A 68 9.74 -2.74 21.96
CA TYR A 68 9.12 -1.43 22.00
C TYR A 68 7.60 -1.55 21.88
N ALA A 69 6.89 -0.85 22.77
CA ALA A 69 5.46 -0.61 22.67
C ALA A 69 5.23 0.73 22.00
N VAL A 70 4.40 0.76 20.96
CA VAL A 70 4.03 1.96 20.21
C VAL A 70 2.53 2.14 20.31
N ILE A 71 2.08 3.33 20.71
CA ILE A 71 0.67 3.69 20.80
C ILE A 71 0.47 4.99 20.03
N ALA A 72 -0.46 5.00 19.07
CA ALA A 72 -0.74 6.19 18.27
C ALA A 72 -2.22 6.32 17.90
N GLY A 73 -2.74 7.54 17.91
CA GLY A 73 -4.08 7.87 17.43
C GLY A 73 -4.05 8.42 16.00
N LEU A 74 -4.99 7.99 15.16
CA LEU A 74 -5.20 8.51 13.80
C LEU A 74 -6.07 9.75 13.83
N GLN A 75 -5.52 10.90 13.44
CA GLN A 75 -6.23 12.17 13.29
C GLN A 75 -5.79 12.84 11.99
N SER A 76 -6.74 13.31 11.17
CA SER A 76 -6.45 14.01 9.90
C SER A 76 -5.44 13.27 9.01
N ASN A 77 -5.61 11.95 8.87
CA ASN A 77 -4.74 11.05 8.09
C ASN A 77 -3.28 10.95 8.60
N ARG A 78 -3.05 11.30 9.88
CA ARG A 78 -1.77 11.22 10.58
C ARG A 78 -1.91 10.43 11.88
N PHE A 79 -1.02 9.49 12.12
CA PHE A 79 -0.83 8.83 13.41
C PHE A 79 0.10 9.65 14.30
N THR A 80 -0.37 10.11 15.44
CA THR A 80 0.47 10.76 16.47
C THR A 80 0.38 9.99 17.77
N GLY A 81 1.48 9.90 18.52
CA GLY A 81 1.49 9.20 19.80
C GLY A 81 2.89 9.05 20.37
N THR A 82 3.12 7.95 21.07
CA THR A 82 4.39 7.67 21.75
C THR A 82 4.90 6.27 21.50
N TYR A 83 6.18 6.08 21.78
CA TYR A 83 6.79 4.77 21.92
C TYR A 83 7.54 4.69 23.24
N ARG A 84 7.72 3.47 23.73
CA ARG A 84 8.49 3.17 24.94
C ARG A 84 9.14 1.80 24.81
N MET A 85 10.38 1.67 25.25
CA MET A 85 11.05 0.39 25.44
C MET A 85 10.46 -0.31 26.66
N VAL A 86 10.04 -1.57 26.49
CA VAL A 86 9.32 -2.32 27.53
C VAL A 86 10.21 -2.55 28.76
N GLU A 87 11.49 -2.88 28.56
CA GLU A 87 12.45 -3.18 29.63
C GLU A 87 13.49 -2.05 29.83
N GLY A 88 13.08 -0.79 29.69
CA GLY A 88 13.91 0.31 30.16
C GLY A 88 13.31 1.70 29.98
N GLU A 89 14.20 2.69 29.97
CA GLU A 89 13.83 4.11 30.11
C GLU A 89 13.66 4.83 28.76
N GLU A 90 14.02 4.19 27.64
CA GLU A 90 13.90 4.81 26.33
C GLU A 90 12.43 5.02 25.95
N HIS A 91 12.07 6.27 25.64
CA HIS A 91 10.73 6.64 25.21
C HIS A 91 10.76 7.91 24.38
N GLY A 92 9.70 8.15 23.63
CA GLY A 92 9.59 9.37 22.83
C GLY A 92 8.27 9.50 22.10
N ALA A 93 8.17 10.56 21.31
CA ALA A 93 7.02 10.84 20.46
C ALA A 93 7.15 10.12 19.11
N VAL A 94 6.00 9.82 18.51
CA VAL A 94 5.95 9.21 17.18
C VAL A 94 4.88 9.87 16.30
N GLU A 95 5.22 10.19 15.04
CA GLU A 95 4.30 10.88 14.12
C GLU A 95 4.37 10.37 12.67
N GLY A 96 3.26 9.93 12.09
CA GLY A 96 3.28 9.15 10.85
C GLY A 96 2.14 9.48 9.95
N ARG A 97 2.41 9.42 8.65
CA ARG A 97 1.44 9.81 7.65
C ARG A 97 1.13 8.60 6.79
N ARG A 98 -0.12 8.47 6.37
CA ARG A 98 -0.39 7.52 5.31
C ARG A 98 0.30 8.02 4.04
N VAL A 99 1.14 7.20 3.45
CA VAL A 99 1.74 7.49 2.15
C VAL A 99 1.15 6.49 1.17
N ASN A 100 0.43 7.01 0.19
CA ASN A 100 0.03 6.21 -0.94
C ASN A 100 1.31 5.91 -1.74
N LEU A 101 1.79 4.66 -1.64
CA LEU A 101 2.90 4.15 -2.44
C LEU A 101 2.45 3.78 -3.86
N LEU A 102 1.13 3.72 -4.09
CA LEU A 102 0.62 3.90 -5.44
C LEU A 102 0.91 5.36 -5.80
N PRO A 103 1.59 5.63 -6.92
CA PRO A 103 1.50 6.94 -7.53
C PRO A 103 0.02 7.33 -7.55
N PRO A 104 -0.35 8.63 -7.43
CA PRO A 104 -1.65 9.07 -7.96
C PRO A 104 -1.79 8.44 -9.36
N GLU A 105 -2.99 8.28 -9.90
CA GLU A 105 -3.28 7.69 -11.22
C GLU A 105 -2.66 8.49 -12.40
N THR A 106 -1.37 8.76 -12.32
CA THR A 106 -0.40 9.42 -13.17
C THR A 106 0.64 8.38 -13.61
N ALA A 107 0.31 7.09 -13.52
CA ALA A 107 0.86 6.05 -14.40
C ALA A 107 0.10 6.02 -15.74
N THR A 108 -0.37 7.18 -16.22
CA THR A 108 -1.31 7.31 -17.34
C THR A 108 -0.70 7.13 -18.71
N THR A 109 0.56 6.71 -18.82
CA THR A 109 1.15 6.26 -20.09
C THR A 109 1.44 4.76 -20.14
N TRP A 110 1.54 4.07 -19.01
CA TRP A 110 1.96 2.66 -18.93
C TRP A 110 0.80 1.67 -18.81
N LEU A 111 -0.38 2.12 -18.43
CA LEU A 111 -1.58 1.28 -18.39
C LEU A 111 -2.52 1.65 -19.53
N ALA A 112 -2.96 0.66 -20.31
CA ALA A 112 -4.00 0.84 -21.32
C ALA A 112 -5.24 -0.02 -21.04
N PRO A 113 -6.43 0.48 -21.39
CA PRO A 113 -7.62 -0.36 -21.47
C PRO A 113 -7.41 -1.44 -22.53
N LEU A 114 -7.72 -2.69 -22.16
CA LEU A 114 -7.76 -3.82 -23.08
C LEU A 114 -9.21 -4.04 -23.52
N TRP A 115 -9.45 -3.94 -24.82
CA TRP A 115 -10.75 -4.15 -25.42
C TRP A 115 -10.84 -5.52 -26.05
N GLU A 116 -12.01 -6.14 -25.97
CA GLU A 116 -12.32 -7.38 -26.69
C GLU A 116 -13.09 -7.03 -27.97
N TYR A 117 -12.65 -7.60 -29.09
CA TYR A 117 -13.27 -7.49 -30.40
C TYR A 117 -13.70 -8.88 -30.87
N ARG A 118 -15.00 -9.09 -31.02
CA ARG A 118 -15.54 -10.34 -31.56
C ARG A 118 -15.79 -10.20 -33.05
N ARG A 119 -15.45 -11.25 -33.82
CA ARG A 119 -15.82 -11.28 -35.23
C ARG A 119 -17.32 -11.43 -35.39
N THR A 120 -17.92 -10.71 -36.33
CA THR A 120 -19.37 -10.75 -36.60
C THR A 120 -19.85 -12.11 -37.11
N ASN A 121 -18.96 -12.89 -37.72
CA ASN A 121 -19.20 -14.28 -38.14
C ASN A 121 -19.01 -15.31 -37.02
N GLY A 122 -18.75 -14.88 -35.77
CA GLY A 122 -18.53 -15.75 -34.61
C GLY A 122 -17.17 -16.46 -34.58
N ALA A 123 -16.32 -16.29 -35.59
CA ALA A 123 -15.10 -17.10 -35.77
C ALA A 123 -13.86 -16.58 -35.01
N GLY A 124 -14.04 -16.05 -33.79
CA GLY A 124 -12.93 -15.75 -32.88
C GLY A 124 -12.97 -14.39 -32.20
N VAL A 125 -11.97 -14.19 -31.33
CA VAL A 125 -11.79 -13.03 -30.47
C VAL A 125 -10.42 -12.41 -30.74
N LEU A 126 -10.37 -11.08 -30.82
CA LEU A 126 -9.15 -10.27 -30.86
C LEU A 126 -9.13 -9.36 -29.63
N TYR A 127 -7.95 -9.16 -29.04
CA TYR A 127 -7.76 -8.17 -27.99
C TYR A 127 -6.88 -7.03 -28.50
N SER A 128 -7.25 -5.79 -28.22
CA SER A 128 -6.51 -4.60 -28.67
C SER A 128 -6.58 -3.45 -27.67
N PHE A 129 -5.57 -2.59 -27.73
CA PHE A 129 -5.48 -1.33 -26.99
C PHE A 129 -6.12 -0.15 -27.72
N ASP A 130 -6.30 -0.28 -29.03
CA ASP A 130 -6.88 0.76 -29.88
C ASP A 130 -8.41 0.72 -29.76
N PRO A 131 -9.07 1.70 -29.12
CA PRO A 131 -10.52 1.72 -29.01
C PRO A 131 -11.20 1.99 -30.37
N GLY A 132 -10.47 2.55 -31.34
CA GLY A 132 -10.95 3.01 -32.64
C GLY A 132 -10.64 2.08 -33.79
N LEU A 133 -10.30 0.80 -33.53
CA LEU A 133 -9.97 -0.16 -34.58
C LEU A 133 -11.11 -0.25 -35.63
N THR A 134 -10.90 0.38 -36.78
CA THR A 134 -11.90 0.51 -37.86
C THR A 134 -11.88 -0.74 -38.73
N ASN A 135 -12.53 -1.80 -38.26
CA ASN A 135 -12.77 -3.01 -39.04
C ASN A 135 -14.24 -3.42 -38.94
N ALA A 136 -14.97 -3.36 -40.07
CA ALA A 136 -16.39 -3.66 -40.13
C ALA A 136 -16.74 -5.12 -39.75
N ALA A 137 -15.78 -6.04 -39.80
CA ALA A 137 -15.95 -7.42 -39.40
C ALA A 137 -15.81 -7.64 -37.88
N LEU A 138 -15.49 -6.61 -37.10
CA LEU A 138 -15.24 -6.69 -35.66
C LEU A 138 -16.25 -5.83 -34.87
N LYS A 139 -16.83 -6.42 -33.82
CA LYS A 139 -17.64 -5.71 -32.83
C LYS A 139 -16.90 -5.66 -31.49
N ARG A 140 -16.65 -4.44 -31.01
CA ARG A 140 -15.99 -4.20 -29.71
C ARG A 140 -16.97 -4.34 -28.55
N THR A 141 -16.47 -4.69 -27.37
CA THR A 141 -17.19 -4.48 -26.10
C THR A 141 -17.43 -2.99 -25.81
N GLU A 142 -18.50 -2.68 -25.09
CA GLU A 142 -18.85 -1.30 -24.70
C GLU A 142 -17.87 -0.73 -23.67
N GLU A 143 -17.46 -1.59 -22.73
CA GLU A 143 -16.45 -1.29 -21.71
C GLU A 143 -15.18 -2.15 -21.93
N PRO A 144 -14.01 -1.67 -21.48
CA PRO A 144 -12.79 -2.47 -21.53
C PRO A 144 -12.89 -3.67 -20.56
N VAL A 145 -12.31 -4.81 -20.96
CA VAL A 145 -12.36 -6.04 -20.16
C VAL A 145 -11.49 -5.91 -18.91
N CYS A 146 -10.35 -5.24 -19.04
CA CYS A 146 -9.45 -4.92 -17.94
C CYS A 146 -8.47 -3.80 -18.36
N ARG A 147 -7.53 -3.47 -17.47
CA ARG A 147 -6.36 -2.66 -17.79
C ARG A 147 -5.13 -3.54 -17.75
N VAL A 148 -4.24 -3.39 -18.72
CA VAL A 148 -2.96 -4.10 -18.73
C VAL A 148 -1.81 -3.14 -19.00
N TRP A 149 -0.60 -3.60 -18.69
CA TRP A 149 0.63 -2.85 -18.92
C TRP A 149 0.93 -2.76 -20.42
N ARG A 150 1.19 -1.55 -20.91
CA ARG A 150 1.77 -1.33 -22.24
C ARG A 150 3.21 -1.81 -22.21
N GLU A 151 3.63 -2.53 -23.25
CA GLU A 151 5.06 -2.73 -23.47
C GLU A 151 5.75 -1.37 -23.62
N PRO A 152 6.95 -1.18 -23.05
CA PRO A 152 7.77 -0.01 -23.34
C PRO A 152 8.04 0.06 -24.84
N VAL A 153 7.68 1.19 -25.44
CA VAL A 153 8.13 1.52 -26.79
C VAL A 153 9.66 1.60 -26.73
N LYS A 154 10.35 0.76 -27.48
CA LYS A 154 11.81 0.81 -27.65
C LYS A 154 12.22 2.01 -28.48
#